data_AF-A0A1Q6VTE5-F1
#
_entry.id   AF-A0A1Q6VTE5-F1
#
_cell.length_a   1.000
_cell.length_b   1.000
_cell.length_c   1.000
_cell.angle_alpha   90.00
_cell.angle_beta   90.00
_cell.angle_gamma   90.00
#
_symmetry.space_group_name_H-M   'P 1'
#
loop_
_entity.id
_entity.type
_entity.pdbx_description
1 polymer ?
#
loop_
_entity_poly.entity_id
_entity_poly.type
_entity_poly.pdbx_seq_one_letter_code
_entity_poly.pdbx_strand_id
1 'polypeptide(L)'
;MIMREDDLFSGQYVDFLKNRDKQKGYHFQQAPSGSAETPTVTFLQKLRWWSWDRWKRLKKIRAERDRQLQNIIQLKRSSDP
;
A
#
# COMPACT_ATOMS: atom_id res chain seq x y z
N MET A 1 -24.53 -13.32 5.47
CA MET A 1 -25.37 -12.29 4.83
C MET A 1 -24.66 -11.88 3.56
N ILE A 2 -25.09 -12.42 2.41
CA ILE A 2 -24.49 -12.12 1.10
C ILE A 2 -25.18 -10.84 0.62
N MET A 3 -24.45 -9.73 0.61
CA MET A 3 -24.94 -8.48 0.02
C MET A 3 -24.88 -8.65 -1.50
N ARG A 4 -26.04 -8.67 -2.18
CA ARG A 4 -26.10 -8.68 -3.64
C ARG A 4 -25.64 -7.30 -4.14
N GLU A 5 -24.69 -7.28 -5.08
CA GLU A 5 -24.15 -6.05 -5.69
C GLU A 5 -25.22 -5.17 -6.34
N ASP A 6 -26.38 -5.75 -6.69
CA ASP A 6 -27.52 -5.08 -7.32
C ASP A 6 -28.21 -4.04 -6.41
N ASP A 7 -27.96 -4.06 -5.10
CA ASP A 7 -28.69 -3.21 -4.13
C ASP A 7 -27.88 -2.03 -3.61
N LEU A 8 -26.63 -1.86 -4.05
CA LEU A 8 -25.75 -0.83 -3.51
C LEU A 8 -26.11 0.59 -4.01
N PHE A 9 -26.79 0.69 -5.16
CA PHE A 9 -27.07 1.96 -5.82
C PHE A 9 -28.55 2.17 -6.17
N SER A 10 -29.39 1.15 -6.03
CA SER A 10 -30.80 1.17 -6.45
C SER A 10 -31.59 2.30 -5.76
N GLY A 11 -31.47 2.43 -4.44
CA GLY A 11 -32.21 3.41 -3.64
C GLY A 11 -31.91 4.86 -4.02
N GLN A 12 -30.64 5.19 -4.23
CA GLN A 12 -30.21 6.55 -4.56
C GLN A 12 -30.75 7.01 -5.93
N TYR A 13 -30.76 6.11 -6.91
CA TYR A 13 -31.30 6.41 -8.24
C TYR A 13 -32.82 6.54 -8.23
N VAL A 14 -33.52 5.70 -7.45
CA VAL A 14 -34.99 5.78 -7.29
C VAL A 14 -35.38 7.10 -6.64
N ASP A 15 -34.66 7.54 -5.61
CA ASP A 15 -34.95 8.80 -4.91
C ASP A 15 -34.59 10.03 -5.74
N PHE A 16 -33.55 9.94 -6.57
CA PHE A 16 -33.24 10.95 -7.58
C PHE A 16 -34.36 11.06 -8.62
N LEU A 17 -34.86 9.94 -9.16
CA LEU A 17 -35.94 9.94 -10.15
C LEU A 17 -37.22 10.58 -9.62
N LYS A 18 -37.60 10.30 -8.36
CA LYS A 18 -38.77 10.92 -7.71
C LYS A 18 -38.65 12.44 -7.54
N ASN A 19 -37.43 12.95 -7.39
CA ASN A 19 -37.15 14.37 -7.15
C ASN A 19 -36.52 15.08 -8.36
N ARG A 20 -36.52 14.44 -9.53
CA ARG A 20 -35.88 14.94 -10.77
C ARG A 20 -36.28 16.38 -11.07
N ASP A 21 -37.55 16.72 -10.91
CA ASP A 21 -38.09 18.04 -11.28
C ASP A 21 -37.66 19.16 -10.31
N LYS A 22 -37.20 18.79 -9.11
CA LYS A 22 -36.69 19.72 -8.09
C LYS A 22 -35.16 19.82 -8.10
N GLN A 23 -34.48 18.85 -8.72
CA GLN A 23 -33.04 18.73 -8.66
C GLN A 23 -32.41 19.59 -9.77
N LYS A 24 -31.77 20.68 -9.38
CA LYS A 24 -30.91 21.46 -10.26
C LYS A 24 -29.64 20.66 -10.53
N GLY A 25 -29.26 20.51 -11.80
CA GLY A 25 -28.06 19.79 -12.20
C GLY A 25 -26.78 20.40 -11.60
N TYR A 26 -25.69 19.64 -11.66
CA TYR A 26 -24.39 20.12 -11.21
C TYR A 26 -23.94 21.32 -12.06
N HIS A 27 -23.95 22.52 -11.48
CA HIS A 27 -23.39 23.70 -12.11
C HIS A 27 -21.87 23.65 -11.98
N PHE A 28 -21.16 23.43 -13.09
CA PHE A 28 -19.69 23.38 -13.13
C PHE A 28 -19.00 24.65 -12.58
N GLN A 29 -19.72 25.78 -12.52
CA GLN A 29 -19.24 27.04 -11.94
C GLN A 29 -19.52 27.18 -10.43
N GLN A 30 -20.27 26.25 -9.83
CA GLN A 30 -20.51 26.12 -8.38
C GLN A 30 -19.80 24.89 -7.82
N ALA A 31 -18.54 24.69 -8.22
CA ALA A 31 -17.68 23.78 -7.48
C ALA A 31 -17.65 24.26 -6.01
N PRO A 32 -17.86 23.38 -5.00
CA PRO A 32 -17.72 23.76 -3.61
C PRO A 32 -16.36 24.44 -3.44
N SER A 33 -16.35 25.73 -3.06
CA SER A 33 -15.13 26.47 -2.81
C SER A 33 -14.54 25.98 -1.49
N GLY A 34 -13.93 24.80 -1.53
CA GLY A 34 -13.32 24.16 -0.39
C GLY A 34 -12.19 23.28 -0.90
N SER A 35 -10.97 23.62 -0.52
CA SER A 35 -9.87 22.66 -0.57
C SER A 35 -10.24 21.55 0.42
N ALA A 36 -10.83 20.45 -0.07
CA ALA A 36 -10.98 19.27 0.74
C ALA A 36 -9.58 18.87 1.23
N GLU A 37 -9.39 18.77 2.55
CA GLU A 37 -8.11 18.34 3.08
C GLU A 37 -7.78 16.97 2.49
N THR A 38 -6.61 16.87 1.86
CA THR A 38 -6.15 15.58 1.33
C THR A 38 -6.12 14.57 2.47
N PRO A 39 -6.68 13.37 2.29
CA PRO A 39 -6.72 12.37 3.34
C PRO A 39 -5.29 12.10 3.81
N THR A 40 -5.05 12.36 5.09
CA THR A 40 -3.74 12.07 5.70
C THR A 40 -3.58 10.56 5.72
N VAL A 41 -2.70 10.05 4.86
CA VAL A 41 -2.41 8.61 4.77
C VAL A 41 -1.79 8.17 6.10
N THR A 42 -2.58 7.55 6.95
CA THR A 42 -2.12 6.96 8.21
C THR A 42 -1.66 5.53 7.93
N PHE A 43 -0.35 5.30 7.95
CA PHE A 43 0.18 3.94 7.87
C PHE A 43 -0.17 3.19 9.16
N LEU A 44 -0.74 1.99 9.04
CA LEU A 44 -1.03 1.09 10.17
C LEU A 44 0.19 0.85 11.07
N GLN A 45 1.39 0.85 10.48
CA GLN A 45 2.64 0.76 11.20
C GLN A 45 3.58 1.87 10.77
N LYS A 46 4.03 2.67 11.73
CA LYS A 46 5.11 3.64 11.52
C LYS A 46 6.41 2.89 11.25
N LEU A 47 7.15 3.30 10.22
CA LEU A 47 8.51 2.81 9.99
C LEU A 47 9.33 3.04 11.26
N ARG A 48 9.89 1.96 11.81
CA ARG A 48 10.73 2.05 13.01
C ARG A 48 12.14 2.44 12.58
N TRP A 49 12.84 3.29 13.34
CA TRP A 49 14.18 3.77 12.95
C TRP A 49 15.18 2.63 12.67
N TRP A 50 15.04 1.48 13.35
CA TRP A 50 15.87 0.29 13.10
C TRP A 50 15.50 -0.48 11.83
N SER A 51 14.33 -0.24 11.23
CA SER A 51 13.95 -0.82 9.93
C SER A 51 14.61 -0.08 8.75
N TRP A 52 15.03 1.17 8.96
CA TRP A 52 15.68 2.00 7.93
C TRP A 52 16.97 1.36 7.39
N ASP A 53 17.78 0.78 8.28
CA ASP A 53 19.07 0.18 7.91
C ASP A 53 19.02 -1.36 7.79
N ARG A 54 17.82 -1.95 7.76
CA ARG A 54 17.65 -3.41 7.71
C ARG A 54 18.33 -4.02 6.48
N TRP A 55 18.21 -3.39 5.32
CA TRP A 55 18.78 -3.91 4.08
C TRP A 55 20.32 -3.88 4.08
N LYS A 56 20.94 -2.84 4.66
CA LYS A 56 22.41 -2.77 4.79
C LYS A 56 22.93 -3.86 5.73
N ARG A 57 22.25 -4.06 6.87
CA ARG A 57 22.58 -5.13 7.81
C ARG A 57 22.49 -6.51 7.17
N LEU A 58 21.41 -6.78 6.43
CA LEU A 58 21.26 -8.05 5.71
C LEU A 58 22.34 -8.25 4.63
N LYS A 59 22.73 -7.18 3.92
CA LYS A 59 23.82 -7.23 2.94
C LYS A 59 25.15 -7.60 3.61
N LYS A 60 25.46 -7.02 4.78
CA LYS A 60 26.67 -7.33 5.54
C LYS A 60 26.70 -8.79 6.02
N ILE A 61 25.57 -9.28 6.55
CA ILE A 61 25.43 -10.67 6.98
C ILE A 61 25.65 -11.63 5.80
N ARG A 62 25.06 -11.34 4.63
CA ARG A 62 25.25 -12.15 3.42
C ARG A 62 26.71 -12.19 2.98
N ALA A 63 27.38 -11.03 2.95
CA ALA A 63 28.79 -10.95 2.58
C ALA A 63 29.70 -11.77 3.52
N GLU A 64 29.45 -11.70 4.83
CA GLU A 64 30.22 -12.47 5.81
C GLU A 64 29.98 -13.97 5.67
N ARG A 65 28.72 -14.38 5.45
CA ARG A 65 28.36 -15.78 5.15
C ARG A 65 29.10 -16.28 3.92
N ASP A 66 29.12 -15.49 2.85
CA ASP A 66 29.75 -15.87 1.59
C ASP A 66 31.27 -16.00 1.75
N ARG A 67 31.89 -15.10 2.53
CA ARG A 67 33.32 -15.21 2.89
C ARG A 67 33.62 -16.51 3.62
N GLN A 68 32.82 -16.85 4.64
CA GLN A 68 33.01 -18.09 5.40
C GLN A 68 32.85 -19.33 4.52
N LEU A 69 31.86 -19.32 3.63
CA LEU A 69 31.63 -20.42 2.69
C LEU A 69 32.83 -20.62 1.75
N GLN A 70 33.38 -19.54 1.19
CA GLN A 70 34.57 -19.62 0.34
C GLN A 70 35.77 -20.18 1.09
N ASN A 71 35.99 -19.76 2.34
CA ASN A 71 37.06 -20.30 3.18
C ASN A 71 36.92 -21.81 3.39
N ILE A 72 35.70 -22.30 3.68
CA ILE A 72 35.43 -23.74 3.84
C ILE A 72 35.71 -24.50 2.53
N ILE A 73 35.24 -23.98 1.40
CA ILE A 73 35.48 -24.58 0.09
C ILE A 73 36.98 -24.65 -0.22
N GLN A 74 37.73 -23.58 0.08
CA GLN A 74 39.17 -23.51 -0.16
C GLN A 74 39.91 -24.53 0.71
N LEU A 75 39.57 -24.62 2.01
CA LEU A 75 40.14 -25.61 2.91
C LEU A 75 39.89 -27.04 2.44
N LYS A 76 38.66 -27.33 1.97
CA LYS A 76 38.32 -28.64 1.41
C LYS A 76 39.11 -28.96 0.14
N ARG A 77 39.27 -27.99 -0.76
CA ARG A 77 40.08 -28.16 -1.98
C ARG A 77 41.56 -28.38 -1.69
N SER A 78 42.09 -27.78 -0.62
CA SER A 78 43.48 -28.00 -0.20
C SER A 78 43.69 -29.32 0.55
N SER A 79 42.62 -29.95 1.05
CA SER A 79 42.70 -31.21 1.80
C SER A 79 42.52 -32.47 0.94
N ASP A 80 41.94 -32.35 -0.26
CA ASP A 80 41.92 -33.40 -1.27
C ASP A 80 43.15 -33.23 -2.18
N PRO A 81 44.15 -34.16 -2.19
CA PRO A 81 45.31 -34.10 -3.06
C PRO A 81 44.99 -34.38 -4.54
#